data_AF-E7FUC0-F1
#
_entry.id   AF-E7FUC0-F1
#
_cell.length_a   1.000
_cell.length_b   1.000
_cell.length_c   1.000
_cell.angle_alpha   90.00
_cell.angle_beta   90.00
_cell.angle_gamma   90.00
#
_symmetry.space_group_name_H-M   'P 1'
#
loop_
_entity.id
_entity.type
_entity.pdbx_description
1 polymer ?
#
loop_
_entity_poly.entity_id
_entity_poly.type
_entity_poly.pdbx_seq_one_letter_code
_entity_poly.pdbx_strand_id
1 'polypeptide(L)'
;MLSGCRAQGSEDQIKVYTRDGSSGTREAFESIAGIKSITHNSAETTGNGDMATQVGQAHNAIGYVSLATDFKGNGIKPLQYLGVLPSIDSVNQGSYQLARPFSFVTRREGDYESDEKQALVLAFLDYLNNSIEGKEIVLAAGGIVDVSKGVLWEDLKQNHPIVLRDNTDLVLKTGGSTSVEPTIKPAVESFIPMAGNFKYEPNHTGSGDGYKRTLGSEKSGANHIDIGFSSRKFKKEEPVSEGMTSGVYCMDAVVVVVNETNTLDDISPEQLQQIFSGELSQWKDLV
;
A
#
# COMPACT_ATOMS: atom_id res chain seq x y z
N MET A 1 -45.34 -10.51 26.64
CA MET A 1 -44.45 -9.64 25.84
C MET A 1 -43.12 -9.55 26.58
N LEU A 2 -42.09 -10.24 26.09
CA LEU A 2 -40.72 -10.10 26.59
C LEU A 2 -40.08 -8.97 25.80
N SER A 3 -39.99 -7.79 26.41
CA SER A 3 -39.31 -6.64 25.83
C SER A 3 -37.81 -6.90 25.86
N GLY A 4 -37.21 -7.11 24.68
CA GLY A 4 -35.78 -7.24 24.54
C GLY A 4 -35.11 -5.87 24.70
N CYS A 5 -34.35 -5.68 25.77
CA CYS A 5 -33.37 -4.61 25.85
C CYS A 5 -32.31 -4.84 24.77
N ARG A 6 -32.41 -4.12 23.64
CA ARG A 6 -31.22 -3.76 22.87
C ARG A 6 -30.48 -2.73 23.70
N ALA A 7 -29.32 -3.09 24.23
CA ALA A 7 -28.35 -2.11 24.71
C ALA A 7 -27.93 -1.26 23.50
N GLN A 8 -28.53 -0.09 23.32
CA GLN A 8 -27.90 0.98 22.57
C GLN A 8 -26.64 1.34 23.37
N GLY A 9 -25.46 1.03 22.85
CA GLY A 9 -24.22 1.59 23.39
C GLY A 9 -24.36 3.10 23.43
N SER A 10 -23.88 3.74 24.50
CA SER A 10 -23.88 5.20 24.57
C SER A 10 -23.13 5.77 23.37
N GLU A 11 -23.55 6.93 22.86
CA GLU A 11 -22.79 7.65 21.83
C GLU A 11 -21.34 7.94 22.29
N ASP A 12 -21.12 7.95 23.61
CA ASP A 12 -19.80 8.09 24.22
C ASP A 12 -18.91 6.85 24.03
N GLN A 13 -19.45 5.64 23.85
CA GLN A 13 -18.64 4.42 23.74
C GLN A 13 -17.96 4.34 22.37
N ILE A 14 -16.65 4.14 22.33
CA ILE A 14 -15.89 4.04 21.08
C ILE A 14 -16.19 2.70 20.40
N LYS A 15 -16.67 2.75 19.16
CA LYS A 15 -16.81 1.56 18.30
C LYS A 15 -15.60 1.43 17.38
N VAL A 16 -14.71 0.49 17.70
CA VAL A 16 -13.54 0.19 16.87
C VAL A 16 -13.95 -0.67 15.67
N TYR A 17 -13.57 -0.24 14.47
CA TYR A 17 -13.57 -1.06 13.27
C TYR A 17 -12.14 -1.44 12.89
N THR A 18 -11.97 -2.67 12.43
CA THR A 18 -10.69 -3.20 11.95
C THR A 18 -10.92 -4.00 10.66
N ARG A 19 -9.84 -4.51 10.07
CA ARG A 19 -9.89 -5.42 8.93
C ARG A 19 -9.59 -6.85 9.36
N ASP A 20 -9.94 -7.80 8.51
CA ASP A 20 -9.54 -9.20 8.66
C ASP A 20 -8.00 -9.36 8.65
N GLY A 21 -7.51 -10.49 9.16
CA GLY A 21 -6.07 -10.75 9.30
C GLY A 21 -5.29 -10.90 7.99
N SER A 22 -5.95 -11.00 6.84
CA SER A 22 -5.29 -11.03 5.52
C SER A 22 -5.14 -9.65 4.88
N SER A 23 -5.68 -8.61 5.52
CA SER A 23 -5.65 -7.25 4.99
C SER A 23 -4.27 -6.61 5.08
N GLY A 24 -3.72 -6.22 3.91
CA GLY A 24 -2.47 -5.44 3.84
C GLY A 24 -2.55 -4.07 4.51
N THR A 25 -3.73 -3.44 4.54
CA THR A 25 -3.95 -2.17 5.26
C THR A 25 -3.92 -2.36 6.77
N ARG A 26 -4.39 -3.51 7.29
CA ARG A 26 -4.23 -3.85 8.71
C ARG A 26 -2.78 -4.11 9.07
N GLU A 27 -2.07 -4.88 8.26
CA GLU A 27 -0.63 -5.10 8.45
C GLU A 27 0.12 -3.76 8.48
N ALA A 28 -0.23 -2.84 7.56
CA ALA A 28 0.31 -1.48 7.54
C ALA A 28 -0.02 -0.71 8.82
N PHE A 29 -1.29 -0.72 9.23
CA PHE A 29 -1.76 -0.04 10.42
C PHE A 29 -1.06 -0.55 11.68
N GLU A 30 -1.08 -1.87 11.92
CA GLU A 30 -0.42 -2.50 13.06
C GLU A 30 1.09 -2.20 13.08
N SER A 31 1.75 -2.29 11.93
CA SER A 31 3.19 -2.05 11.84
C SER A 31 3.59 -0.59 11.99
N ILE A 32 2.91 0.36 11.33
CA ILE A 32 3.32 1.77 11.31
C ILE A 32 2.81 2.50 12.54
N ALA A 33 1.57 2.24 12.96
CA ALA A 33 0.99 2.85 14.17
C ALA A 33 1.45 2.14 15.46
N GLY A 34 2.17 1.02 15.36
CA GLY A 34 2.70 0.29 16.50
C GLY A 34 1.64 -0.44 17.32
N ILE A 35 0.52 -0.82 16.70
CA ILE A 35 -0.61 -1.46 17.37
C ILE A 35 -0.27 -2.91 17.68
N LYS A 36 -0.10 -3.22 18.97
CA LYS A 36 0.30 -4.56 19.44
C LYS A 36 -0.86 -5.55 19.51
N SER A 37 -2.08 -5.06 19.69
CA SER A 37 -3.28 -5.86 19.85
C SER A 37 -4.50 -5.06 19.50
N ILE A 38 -5.49 -5.72 18.90
CA ILE A 38 -6.80 -5.15 18.61
C ILE A 38 -7.83 -5.77 19.57
N THR A 39 -8.69 -4.94 20.14
CA THR A 39 -9.74 -5.34 21.07
C THR A 39 -10.71 -6.34 20.44
N HIS A 40 -11.14 -7.33 21.23
CA HIS A 40 -12.16 -8.30 20.84
C HIS A 40 -13.55 -7.66 20.59
N ASN A 41 -13.75 -6.42 21.05
CA ASN A 41 -14.99 -5.65 20.83
C ASN A 41 -15.01 -4.90 19.48
N SER A 42 -13.94 -5.03 18.68
CA SER A 42 -13.89 -4.46 17.34
C SER A 42 -14.84 -5.19 16.38
N ALA A 43 -15.27 -4.50 15.33
CA ALA A 43 -15.97 -5.10 14.20
C ALA A 43 -15.03 -5.20 13.00
N GLU A 44 -15.02 -6.34 12.33
CA GLU A 44 -14.23 -6.54 11.11
C GLU A 44 -14.97 -6.00 9.88
N THR A 45 -14.19 -5.52 8.92
CA THR A 45 -14.66 -5.01 7.63
C THR A 45 -13.81 -5.61 6.51
N THR A 46 -14.41 -5.71 5.33
CA THR A 46 -13.86 -6.47 4.19
C THR A 46 -12.92 -5.66 3.31
N GLY A 47 -12.98 -4.33 3.37
CA GLY A 47 -12.26 -3.43 2.45
C GLY A 47 -12.22 -1.99 2.93
N ASN A 48 -11.48 -1.12 2.24
CA ASN A 48 -11.51 0.33 2.51
C ASN A 48 -12.91 0.91 2.33
N GLY A 49 -13.63 0.51 1.27
CA GLY A 49 -15.00 1.00 1.01
C GLY A 49 -16.01 0.54 2.07
N ASP A 50 -15.93 -0.72 2.49
CA ASP A 50 -16.77 -1.25 3.58
C ASP A 50 -16.44 -0.53 4.90
N MET A 51 -15.15 -0.38 5.25
CA MET A 51 -14.76 0.37 6.44
C MET A 51 -15.26 1.80 6.43
N ALA A 52 -15.10 2.52 5.32
CA ALA A 52 -15.57 3.89 5.17
C ALA A 52 -17.10 3.97 5.37
N THR A 53 -17.83 3.03 4.77
CA THR A 53 -19.30 2.94 4.92
C THR A 53 -19.69 2.70 6.37
N GLN A 54 -19.06 1.73 7.05
CA GLN A 54 -19.41 1.38 8.43
C GLN A 54 -19.09 2.52 9.41
N VAL A 55 -17.93 3.16 9.28
CA VAL A 55 -17.55 4.31 10.13
C VAL A 55 -18.47 5.51 9.86
N GLY A 56 -18.86 5.73 8.60
CA GLY A 56 -19.81 6.77 8.22
C GLY A 56 -21.22 6.57 8.78
N GLN A 57 -21.63 5.33 9.04
CA GLN A 57 -22.95 5.01 9.60
C GLN A 57 -22.99 5.02 11.14
N ALA A 58 -21.83 4.99 11.80
CA ALA A 58 -21.72 4.90 13.25
C ALA A 58 -21.01 6.13 13.84
N HIS A 59 -21.79 7.05 14.43
CA HIS A 59 -21.31 8.34 14.95
C HIS A 59 -20.17 8.21 15.98
N ASN A 60 -20.12 7.10 16.71
CA ASN A 60 -19.13 6.79 17.72
C ASN A 60 -17.96 5.92 17.21
N ALA A 61 -17.83 5.75 15.89
CA ALA A 61 -16.87 4.83 15.29
C ALA A 61 -15.50 5.45 15.00
N ILE A 62 -14.50 4.58 15.03
CA ILE A 62 -13.14 4.84 14.55
C ILE A 62 -12.68 3.65 13.70
N GLY A 63 -11.95 3.95 12.62
CA GLY A 63 -11.34 2.97 11.74
C GLY A 63 -10.12 3.56 11.04
N TYR A 64 -9.61 2.86 10.03
CA TYR A 64 -8.48 3.28 9.23
C TYR A 64 -8.62 2.86 7.76
N VAL A 65 -8.36 3.77 6.83
CA VAL A 65 -8.52 3.54 5.38
C VAL A 65 -7.29 4.01 4.62
N SER A 66 -7.14 3.60 3.36
CA SER A 66 -6.17 4.23 2.46
C SER A 66 -6.54 5.69 2.20
N LEU A 67 -5.54 6.56 2.07
CA LEU A 67 -5.71 7.98 1.72
C LEU A 67 -6.56 8.22 0.46
N ALA A 68 -6.57 7.29 -0.50
CA ALA A 68 -7.35 7.41 -1.73
C ALA A 68 -8.88 7.23 -1.53
N THR A 69 -9.33 6.97 -0.30
CA THR A 69 -10.75 6.78 0.02
C THR A 69 -11.50 8.10 -0.03
N ASP A 70 -12.69 8.13 -0.63
CA ASP A 70 -13.55 9.32 -0.63
C ASP A 70 -14.15 9.55 0.77
N PHE A 71 -13.49 10.38 1.58
CA PHE A 71 -13.94 10.65 2.96
C PHE A 71 -15.31 11.33 2.99
N LYS A 72 -15.48 12.40 2.19
CA LYS A 72 -16.71 13.18 2.18
C LYS A 72 -17.90 12.37 1.66
N GLY A 73 -17.71 11.58 0.60
CA GLY A 73 -18.76 10.73 0.06
C GLY A 73 -19.24 9.64 1.02
N ASN A 74 -18.43 9.30 2.03
CA ASN A 74 -18.76 8.31 3.05
C ASN A 74 -19.18 8.93 4.40
N GLY A 75 -19.26 10.26 4.54
CA GLY A 75 -19.61 10.90 5.82
C GLY A 75 -18.58 10.64 6.92
N ILE A 76 -17.30 10.50 6.53
CA ILE A 76 -16.18 10.32 7.45
C ILE A 76 -15.22 11.51 7.31
N LYS A 77 -14.46 11.78 8.37
CA LYS A 77 -13.36 12.73 8.33
C LYS A 77 -12.04 12.05 8.74
N PRO A 78 -10.92 12.43 8.13
CA PRO A 78 -9.61 11.98 8.56
C PRO A 78 -9.20 12.70 9.85
N LEU A 79 -8.55 11.98 10.76
CA LEU A 79 -7.84 12.60 11.89
C LEU A 79 -6.44 13.04 11.44
N GLN A 80 -5.99 14.16 11.99
CA GLN A 80 -4.56 14.47 12.00
C GLN A 80 -3.82 13.40 12.81
N TYR A 81 -2.58 13.13 12.43
CA TYR A 81 -1.69 12.28 13.22
C TYR A 81 -0.48 13.11 13.62
N LEU A 82 -0.29 13.31 14.92
CA LEU A 82 0.74 14.21 15.46
C LEU A 82 0.63 15.64 14.89
N GLY A 83 -0.61 16.14 14.77
CA GLY A 83 -0.91 17.47 14.24
C GLY A 83 -0.72 17.64 12.73
N VAL A 84 -0.51 16.54 11.99
CA VAL A 84 -0.35 16.57 10.54
C VAL A 84 -1.58 15.97 9.85
N LEU A 85 -2.24 16.77 9.02
CA LEU A 85 -3.35 16.31 8.20
C LEU A 85 -2.83 15.37 7.08
N PRO A 86 -3.47 14.21 6.85
CA PRO A 86 -3.11 13.32 5.76
C PRO A 86 -3.48 13.94 4.40
N SER A 87 -2.52 13.98 3.48
CA SER A 87 -2.67 14.45 2.12
C SER A 87 -1.54 13.89 1.26
N ILE A 88 -1.69 13.95 -0.08
CA ILE A 88 -0.62 13.56 -1.00
C ILE A 88 0.65 14.36 -0.71
N ASP A 89 0.52 15.66 -0.46
CA ASP A 89 1.64 16.54 -0.18
C ASP A 89 2.33 16.20 1.15
N SER A 90 1.58 16.02 2.23
CA SER A 90 2.16 15.70 3.54
C SER A 90 2.81 14.31 3.58
N VAL A 91 2.30 13.35 2.79
CA VAL A 91 2.95 12.04 2.63
C VAL A 91 4.22 12.16 1.78
N ASN A 92 4.17 12.87 0.66
CA ASN A 92 5.34 13.05 -0.22
C ASN A 92 6.47 13.87 0.44
N GLN A 93 6.13 14.81 1.31
CA GLN A 93 7.10 15.58 2.11
C GLN A 93 7.60 14.79 3.33
N GLY A 94 7.00 13.64 3.63
CA GLY A 94 7.36 12.81 4.79
C GLY A 94 6.91 13.38 6.14
N SER A 95 6.03 14.39 6.15
CA SER A 95 5.52 14.97 7.39
C SER A 95 4.39 14.12 7.99
N TYR A 96 3.61 13.40 7.17
CA TYR A 96 2.59 12.46 7.66
C TYR A 96 3.22 11.09 7.95
N GLN A 97 3.21 10.68 9.22
CA GLN A 97 4.00 9.54 9.70
C GLN A 97 3.29 8.17 9.63
N LEU A 98 1.96 8.11 9.45
CA LEU A 98 1.25 6.85 9.16
C LEU A 98 1.36 6.46 7.69
N ALA A 99 2.58 6.42 7.18
CA ALA A 99 2.89 6.03 5.82
C ALA A 99 4.11 5.11 5.77
N ARG A 100 4.12 4.19 4.80
CA ARG A 100 5.25 3.30 4.52
C ARG A 100 5.62 3.34 3.04
N PRO A 101 6.90 3.13 2.71
CA PRO A 101 7.32 3.06 1.32
C PRO A 101 6.96 1.70 0.72
N PHE A 102 6.52 1.70 -0.53
CA PHE A 102 6.53 0.52 -1.38
C PHE A 102 7.82 0.53 -2.19
N SER A 103 8.71 -0.40 -1.84
CA SER A 103 10.05 -0.54 -2.40
C SER A 103 10.12 -1.69 -3.40
N PHE A 104 11.08 -1.59 -4.31
CA PHE A 104 11.43 -2.66 -5.23
C PHE A 104 12.94 -2.87 -5.27
N VAL A 105 13.34 -4.06 -5.71
CA VAL A 105 14.71 -4.40 -6.08
C VAL A 105 14.67 -5.34 -7.26
N THR A 106 15.64 -5.24 -8.17
CA THR A 106 15.80 -6.17 -9.28
C THR A 106 16.90 -7.19 -9.02
N ARG A 107 16.99 -8.19 -9.89
CA ARG A 107 18.17 -9.05 -9.97
C ARG A 107 19.43 -8.24 -10.31
N ARG A 108 20.60 -8.85 -10.15
CA ARG A 108 21.87 -8.24 -10.54
C ARG A 108 21.94 -8.10 -12.06
N GLU A 109 22.69 -7.13 -12.54
CA GLU A 109 23.00 -7.05 -13.97
C GLU A 109 23.69 -8.34 -14.44
N GLY A 110 23.25 -8.87 -15.58
CA GLY A 110 23.72 -10.14 -16.15
C GLY A 110 23.17 -11.41 -15.47
N ASP A 111 22.36 -11.28 -14.41
CA ASP A 111 21.72 -12.42 -13.71
C ASP A 111 20.32 -12.69 -14.27
N TYR A 112 20.09 -12.49 -15.57
CA TYR A 112 18.81 -12.74 -16.25
C TYR A 112 18.96 -13.87 -17.28
N GLU A 113 17.85 -14.47 -17.70
CA GLU A 113 17.87 -15.51 -18.73
C GLU A 113 18.27 -14.98 -20.11
N SER A 114 18.10 -13.68 -20.35
CA SER A 114 18.60 -13.00 -21.56
C SER A 114 18.74 -11.48 -21.36
N ASP A 115 19.52 -10.84 -22.23
CA ASP A 115 19.67 -9.39 -22.28
C ASP A 115 18.34 -8.68 -22.58
N GLU A 116 17.48 -9.30 -23.41
CA GLU A 116 16.13 -8.79 -23.69
C GLU A 116 15.25 -8.74 -22.45
N LYS A 117 15.32 -9.77 -21.60
CA LYS A 117 14.56 -9.80 -20.36
C LYS A 117 15.04 -8.74 -19.37
N GLN A 118 16.36 -8.55 -19.26
CA GLN A 118 16.94 -7.46 -18.47
C GLN A 118 16.46 -6.09 -18.97
N ALA A 119 16.49 -5.87 -20.29
CA ALA A 119 16.01 -4.64 -20.90
C ALA A 119 14.50 -4.42 -20.67
N LEU A 120 13.67 -5.47 -20.75
CA LEU A 120 12.24 -5.39 -20.47
C LEU A 120 11.97 -4.97 -19.01
N VAL A 121 12.73 -5.50 -18.05
CA VAL A 121 12.65 -5.12 -16.64
C VAL A 121 12.98 -3.64 -16.44
N LEU A 122 14.05 -3.14 -17.09
CA LEU A 122 14.40 -1.72 -17.05
C LEU A 122 13.31 -0.83 -17.66
N ALA A 123 12.74 -1.25 -18.79
CA ALA A 123 11.66 -0.53 -19.45
C ALA A 123 10.41 -0.43 -18.57
N PHE A 124 10.02 -1.54 -17.92
CA PHE A 124 8.90 -1.54 -16.97
C PHE A 124 9.17 -0.64 -15.76
N LEU A 125 10.39 -0.62 -15.23
CA LEU A 125 10.72 0.26 -14.10
C LEU A 125 10.74 1.73 -14.48
N ASP A 126 11.17 2.08 -15.69
CA ASP A 126 11.09 3.45 -16.19
C ASP A 126 9.63 3.88 -16.40
N TYR A 127 8.82 2.99 -16.97
CA TYR A 127 7.36 3.17 -17.05
C TYR A 127 6.74 3.40 -15.66
N LEU A 128 6.99 2.50 -14.70
CA LEU A 128 6.41 2.56 -13.36
C LEU A 128 6.83 3.83 -12.59
N ASN A 129 8.11 4.20 -12.66
CA ASN A 129 8.67 5.25 -11.80
C ASN A 129 8.67 6.64 -12.44
N ASN A 130 8.72 6.74 -13.76
CA ASN A 130 8.95 8.01 -14.45
C ASN A 130 7.86 8.35 -15.45
N SER A 131 7.03 7.41 -15.91
CA SER A 131 5.94 7.75 -16.82
C SER A 131 4.74 8.38 -16.09
N ILE A 132 4.02 9.28 -16.77
CA ILE A 132 2.73 9.80 -16.29
C ILE A 132 1.75 8.64 -16.15
N GLU A 133 1.66 7.80 -17.18
CA GLU A 133 0.70 6.70 -17.29
C GLU A 133 0.87 5.67 -16.17
N GLY A 134 2.12 5.25 -15.90
CA GLY A 134 2.43 4.33 -14.81
C GLY A 134 2.12 4.91 -13.44
N LYS A 135 2.43 6.19 -13.22
CA LYS A 135 2.12 6.90 -11.97
C LYS A 135 0.61 7.07 -11.76
N GLU A 136 -0.15 7.37 -12.81
CA GLU A 136 -1.61 7.49 -12.74
C GLU A 136 -2.26 6.17 -12.32
N ILE A 137 -1.77 5.05 -12.82
CA ILE A 137 -2.28 3.73 -12.44
C ILE A 137 -1.95 3.42 -10.98
N VAL A 138 -0.72 3.70 -10.54
CA VAL A 138 -0.34 3.53 -9.14
C VAL A 138 -1.20 4.41 -8.23
N LEU A 139 -1.46 5.67 -8.63
CA LEU A 139 -2.34 6.58 -7.91
C LEU A 139 -3.78 6.08 -7.82
N ALA A 140 -4.34 5.63 -8.95
CA ALA A 140 -5.69 5.06 -9.01
C ALA A 140 -5.84 3.79 -8.17
N ALA A 141 -4.76 3.02 -8.00
CA ALA A 141 -4.71 1.85 -7.14
C ALA A 141 -4.44 2.17 -5.65
N GLY A 142 -4.32 3.45 -5.28
CA GLY A 142 -4.14 3.91 -3.90
C GLY A 142 -2.69 4.13 -3.47
N GLY A 143 -1.71 3.93 -4.36
CA GLY A 143 -0.33 4.30 -4.13
C GLY A 143 -0.12 5.81 -4.28
N ILE A 144 0.57 6.44 -3.34
CA ILE A 144 0.77 7.88 -3.32
C ILE A 144 2.06 8.20 -4.09
N VAL A 145 1.90 8.88 -5.22
CA VAL A 145 2.96 9.30 -6.13
C VAL A 145 2.67 10.70 -6.66
N ASP A 146 3.73 11.45 -6.99
CA ASP A 146 3.62 12.75 -7.64
C ASP A 146 3.60 12.57 -9.18
N VAL A 147 2.39 12.55 -9.75
CA VAL A 147 2.16 12.40 -11.20
C VAL A 147 2.72 13.60 -11.97
N SER A 148 2.76 14.80 -11.37
CA SER A 148 3.20 16.03 -12.06
C SER A 148 4.69 16.01 -12.43
N LYS A 149 5.46 15.12 -11.81
CA LYS A 149 6.88 14.88 -12.12
C LYS A 149 7.11 13.81 -13.19
N GLY A 150 6.04 13.22 -13.74
CA GLY A 150 6.14 12.22 -14.79
C GLY A 150 6.47 12.81 -16.16
N VAL A 151 6.95 11.95 -17.05
CA VAL A 151 7.13 12.21 -18.49
C VAL A 151 6.18 11.29 -19.26
N LEU A 152 5.70 11.68 -20.44
CA LEU A 152 4.86 10.78 -21.24
C LEU A 152 5.63 9.51 -21.60
N TRP A 153 4.98 8.34 -21.54
CA TRP A 153 5.62 7.08 -21.90
C TRP A 153 6.12 7.09 -23.35
N GLU A 154 5.44 7.80 -24.25
CA GLU A 154 5.85 7.98 -25.65
C GLU A 154 7.27 8.56 -25.81
N ASP A 155 7.70 9.43 -24.89
CA ASP A 155 9.03 10.03 -24.91
C ASP A 155 10.06 9.09 -24.26
N LEU A 156 9.69 8.46 -23.14
CA LEU A 156 10.57 7.54 -22.40
C LEU A 156 10.90 6.28 -23.21
N LYS A 157 9.92 5.72 -23.93
CA LYS A 157 10.07 4.45 -24.65
C LYS A 157 11.17 4.49 -25.73
N GLN A 158 11.58 5.68 -26.18
CA GLN A 158 12.68 5.85 -27.13
C GLN A 158 14.02 5.32 -26.57
N ASN A 159 14.16 5.29 -25.25
CA ASN A 159 15.33 4.73 -24.56
C ASN A 159 15.24 3.19 -24.39
N HIS A 160 14.11 2.57 -24.77
CA HIS A 160 13.80 1.17 -24.52
C HIS A 160 13.43 0.44 -25.82
N PRO A 161 14.36 0.22 -26.76
CA PRO A 161 14.05 -0.42 -28.04
C PRO A 161 13.44 -1.82 -27.91
N ILE A 162 13.64 -2.49 -26.76
CA ILE A 162 13.00 -3.76 -26.41
C ILE A 162 11.47 -3.71 -26.52
N VAL A 163 10.83 -2.56 -26.29
CA VAL A 163 9.36 -2.45 -26.30
C VAL A 163 8.76 -2.41 -27.70
N LEU A 164 9.59 -2.22 -28.73
CA LEU A 164 9.17 -2.11 -30.14
C LEU A 164 9.11 -3.45 -30.87
N ARG A 165 9.64 -4.53 -30.28
CA ARG A 165 9.62 -5.88 -30.86
C ARG A 165 8.47 -6.71 -30.30
N ASP A 166 8.26 -7.88 -30.90
CA ASP A 166 7.46 -8.93 -30.29
C ASP A 166 8.22 -9.52 -29.09
N ASN A 167 7.57 -9.53 -27.94
CA ASN A 167 8.09 -10.04 -26.66
C ASN A 167 7.19 -11.15 -26.08
N THR A 168 6.31 -11.76 -26.88
CA THR A 168 5.42 -12.84 -26.43
C THR A 168 6.17 -14.10 -25.93
N ASP A 169 7.46 -14.20 -26.24
CA ASP A 169 8.41 -15.19 -25.73
C ASP A 169 8.95 -14.85 -24.33
N LEU A 170 8.97 -13.57 -23.93
CA LEU A 170 9.44 -13.13 -22.62
C LEU A 170 8.37 -13.28 -21.54
N VAL A 171 8.84 -13.53 -20.31
CA VAL A 171 8.02 -13.65 -19.10
C VAL A 171 8.59 -12.72 -18.03
N LEU A 172 7.81 -11.76 -17.56
CA LEU A 172 8.14 -10.93 -16.41
C LEU A 172 7.60 -11.58 -15.14
N LYS A 173 8.49 -11.91 -14.20
CA LYS A 173 8.16 -12.49 -12.89
C LYS A 173 8.30 -11.45 -11.79
N THR A 174 7.22 -11.17 -11.10
CA THR A 174 7.22 -10.29 -9.92
C THR A 174 6.86 -11.06 -8.67
N GLY A 175 7.24 -10.54 -7.52
CA GLY A 175 6.85 -11.14 -6.25
C GLY A 175 7.20 -10.29 -5.06
N GLY A 176 7.00 -10.85 -3.86
CA GLY A 176 7.23 -10.15 -2.61
C GLY A 176 5.93 -9.72 -1.93
N SER A 177 5.85 -8.49 -1.44
CA SER A 177 4.73 -8.04 -0.59
C SER A 177 3.36 -8.17 -1.24
N THR A 178 2.41 -8.82 -0.55
CA THR A 178 0.99 -8.89 -0.94
C THR A 178 0.29 -7.53 -0.88
N SER A 179 0.77 -6.64 0.00
CA SER A 179 0.26 -5.26 0.05
C SER A 179 0.61 -4.43 -1.19
N VAL A 180 1.67 -4.81 -1.91
CA VAL A 180 2.17 -4.11 -3.10
C VAL A 180 1.44 -4.56 -4.36
N GLU A 181 1.06 -5.85 -4.43
CA GLU A 181 0.44 -6.47 -5.60
C GLU A 181 -0.73 -5.66 -6.21
N PRO A 182 -1.67 -5.08 -5.43
CA PRO A 182 -2.80 -4.33 -5.98
C PRO A 182 -2.41 -3.11 -6.81
N THR A 183 -1.21 -2.56 -6.61
CA THR A 183 -0.71 -1.41 -7.39
C THR A 183 0.17 -1.84 -8.57
N ILE A 184 0.91 -2.94 -8.42
CA ILE A 184 1.84 -3.43 -9.45
C ILE A 184 1.14 -4.22 -10.53
N LYS A 185 0.18 -5.07 -10.18
CA LYS A 185 -0.58 -5.87 -11.16
C LYS A 185 -1.22 -5.01 -12.26
N PRO A 186 -2.03 -3.98 -11.95
CA PRO A 186 -2.60 -3.14 -13.00
C PRO A 186 -1.54 -2.34 -13.76
N ALA A 187 -0.45 -1.92 -13.11
CA ALA A 187 0.65 -1.24 -13.78
C ALA A 187 1.34 -2.15 -14.82
N VAL A 188 1.63 -3.41 -14.48
CA VAL A 188 2.18 -4.39 -15.43
C VAL A 188 1.18 -4.67 -16.54
N GLU A 189 -0.09 -4.94 -16.21
CA GLU A 189 -1.13 -5.26 -17.19
C GLU A 189 -1.33 -4.14 -18.23
N SER A 190 -1.26 -2.89 -17.79
CA SER A 190 -1.31 -1.73 -18.71
C SER A 190 -0.08 -1.63 -19.61
N PHE A 191 1.08 -2.08 -19.13
CA PHE A 191 2.36 -1.99 -19.83
C PHE A 191 2.51 -3.06 -20.92
N ILE A 192 1.95 -4.25 -20.72
CA ILE A 192 1.98 -5.39 -21.67
C ILE A 192 1.72 -4.98 -23.13
N PRO A 193 0.59 -4.31 -23.47
CA PRO A 193 0.31 -3.92 -24.85
C PRO A 193 1.26 -2.85 -25.41
N MET A 194 1.96 -2.12 -24.54
CA MET A 194 2.93 -1.08 -24.92
C MET A 194 4.36 -1.62 -25.05
N ALA A 195 4.59 -2.89 -24.72
CA ALA A 195 5.91 -3.50 -24.65
C ALA A 195 5.99 -4.89 -25.29
N GLY A 196 5.35 -5.05 -26.45
CA GLY A 196 5.49 -6.28 -27.25
C GLY A 196 4.71 -7.48 -26.73
N ASN A 197 3.70 -7.28 -25.87
CA ASN A 197 2.81 -8.33 -25.37
C ASN A 197 3.51 -9.49 -24.63
N PHE A 198 4.51 -9.16 -23.79
CA PHE A 198 5.15 -10.12 -22.90
C PHE A 198 4.16 -10.79 -21.93
N LYS A 199 4.56 -11.93 -21.36
CA LYS A 199 3.74 -12.67 -20.37
C LYS A 199 4.05 -12.20 -18.95
N TYR A 200 3.04 -12.20 -18.09
CA TYR A 200 3.17 -11.78 -16.70
C TYR A 200 2.92 -12.94 -15.73
N GLU A 201 3.84 -13.17 -14.80
CA GLU A 201 3.76 -14.17 -13.73
C GLU A 201 3.95 -13.51 -12.34
N PRO A 202 2.88 -13.03 -11.69
CA PRO A 202 2.93 -12.54 -10.32
C PRO A 202 2.99 -13.68 -9.29
N ASN A 203 3.84 -13.54 -8.27
CA ASN A 203 3.92 -14.45 -7.12
C ASN A 203 4.25 -13.70 -5.82
N HIS A 204 3.25 -13.00 -5.28
CA HIS A 204 3.40 -12.20 -4.06
C HIS A 204 3.04 -13.01 -2.82
N THR A 205 4.00 -13.17 -1.90
CA THR A 205 3.84 -13.94 -0.66
C THR A 205 4.30 -13.20 0.61
N GLY A 206 5.15 -12.18 0.48
CA GLY A 206 5.65 -11.36 1.58
C GLY A 206 6.94 -10.61 1.24
N SER A 207 7.16 -9.45 1.88
CA SER A 207 8.30 -8.56 1.58
C SER A 207 9.68 -9.24 1.66
N GLY A 208 9.89 -10.09 2.67
CA GLY A 208 11.16 -10.81 2.83
C GLY A 208 11.37 -11.91 1.80
N ASP A 209 10.29 -12.53 1.32
CA ASP A 209 10.34 -13.53 0.25
C ASP A 209 10.71 -12.89 -1.10
N GLY A 210 10.21 -11.67 -1.35
CA GLY A 210 10.60 -10.86 -2.51
C GLY A 210 12.11 -10.66 -2.61
N TYR A 211 12.78 -10.27 -1.52
CA TYR A 211 14.24 -10.18 -1.50
C TYR A 211 14.91 -11.55 -1.74
N LYS A 212 14.47 -12.59 -1.01
CA LYS A 212 15.07 -13.94 -1.08
C LYS A 212 15.12 -14.50 -2.49
N ARG A 213 14.04 -14.32 -3.27
CA ARG A 213 13.88 -14.85 -4.64
C ARG A 213 14.50 -13.95 -5.72
N THR A 214 14.81 -12.70 -5.40
CA THR A 214 15.43 -11.75 -6.35
C THR A 214 16.95 -11.70 -6.22
N LEU A 215 17.47 -11.49 -4.99
CA LEU A 215 18.89 -11.31 -4.71
C LEU A 215 19.43 -12.21 -3.59
N GLY A 216 18.54 -12.79 -2.77
CA GLY A 216 18.93 -13.59 -1.63
C GLY A 216 19.20 -15.05 -1.95
N SER A 217 18.92 -15.91 -0.98
CA SER A 217 19.29 -17.34 -0.99
C SER A 217 18.60 -18.17 -2.08
N GLU A 218 17.49 -17.69 -2.65
CA GLU A 218 16.68 -18.42 -3.62
C GLU A 218 16.74 -17.82 -5.03
N LYS A 219 17.61 -16.83 -5.27
CA LYS A 219 17.72 -16.14 -6.56
C LYS A 219 18.04 -17.03 -7.76
N SER A 220 18.64 -18.21 -7.54
CA SER A 220 18.95 -19.17 -8.61
C SER A 220 18.00 -20.38 -8.61
N GLY A 221 16.94 -20.34 -7.78
CA GLY A 221 15.95 -21.40 -7.70
C GLY A 221 14.90 -21.33 -8.81
N ALA A 222 14.07 -22.38 -8.89
CA ALA A 222 12.97 -22.45 -9.86
C ALA A 222 11.93 -21.32 -9.69
N ASN A 223 11.81 -20.79 -8.46
CA ASN A 223 10.86 -19.73 -8.10
C ASN A 223 11.49 -18.34 -8.08
N HIS A 224 12.66 -18.15 -8.70
CA HIS A 224 13.27 -16.83 -8.77
C HIS A 224 12.34 -15.82 -9.44
N ILE A 225 12.48 -14.55 -9.07
CA ILE A 225 11.71 -13.44 -9.62
C ILE A 225 12.66 -12.36 -10.15
N ASP A 226 12.14 -11.55 -11.07
CA ASP A 226 12.91 -10.51 -11.75
C ASP A 226 12.90 -9.19 -10.96
N ILE A 227 11.77 -8.91 -10.32
CA ILE A 227 11.54 -7.73 -9.49
C ILE A 227 10.88 -8.17 -8.18
N GLY A 228 11.59 -7.97 -7.08
CA GLY A 228 11.11 -8.21 -5.74
C GLY A 228 10.57 -6.93 -5.11
N PHE A 229 9.35 -6.99 -4.57
CA PHE A 229 8.68 -5.87 -3.93
C PHE A 229 8.57 -6.02 -2.41
N SER A 230 8.62 -4.89 -1.71
CA SER A 230 8.54 -4.81 -0.27
C SER A 230 7.64 -3.65 0.15
N SER A 231 6.70 -3.88 1.06
CA SER A 231 5.87 -2.83 1.68
C SER A 231 6.58 -2.08 2.80
N ARG A 232 7.90 -2.00 2.72
CA ARG A 232 8.80 -1.30 3.65
C ARG A 232 10.14 -1.12 2.96
N LYS A 233 11.02 -0.32 3.55
CA LYS A 233 12.44 -0.34 3.18
C LYS A 233 13.00 -1.76 3.37
N PHE A 234 13.90 -2.17 2.48
CA PHE A 234 14.68 -3.38 2.68
C PHE A 234 15.54 -3.26 3.94
N LYS A 235 15.66 -4.36 4.69
CA LYS A 235 16.45 -4.42 5.92
C LYS A 235 17.93 -4.46 5.61
N LYS A 236 18.77 -4.25 6.63
CA LYS A 236 20.23 -4.37 6.49
C LYS A 236 20.65 -5.78 6.03
N GLU A 237 19.91 -6.80 6.45
CA GLU A 237 20.10 -8.21 6.07
C GLU A 237 19.56 -8.53 4.67
N GLU A 238 18.95 -7.54 4.00
CA GLU A 238 18.43 -7.61 2.63
C GLU A 238 19.20 -6.60 1.74
N PRO A 239 20.53 -6.74 1.55
CA PRO A 239 21.32 -5.78 0.79
C PRO A 239 20.90 -5.71 -0.68
N VAL A 240 20.34 -4.57 -1.07
CA VAL A 240 19.83 -4.33 -2.43
C VAL A 240 20.84 -3.67 -3.38
N SER A 241 22.02 -3.30 -2.88
CA SER A 241 23.06 -2.60 -3.66
C SER A 241 23.65 -3.40 -4.82
N GLU A 242 23.44 -4.71 -4.83
CA GLU A 242 23.89 -5.59 -5.90
C GLU A 242 22.85 -5.74 -7.02
N GLY A 243 21.60 -5.35 -6.77
CA GLY A 243 20.58 -5.30 -7.80
C GLY A 243 20.96 -4.26 -8.85
N MET A 244 20.63 -4.55 -10.11
CA MET A 244 20.78 -3.59 -11.21
C MET A 244 20.11 -2.25 -10.87
N THR A 245 18.94 -2.30 -10.21
CA THR A 245 18.32 -1.12 -9.61
C THR A 245 17.44 -1.49 -8.41
N SER A 246 17.22 -0.51 -7.53
CA SER A 246 16.31 -0.60 -6.40
C SER A 246 15.79 0.78 -6.05
N GLY A 247 14.65 0.86 -5.38
CA GLY A 247 14.07 2.14 -5.04
C GLY A 247 12.74 2.05 -4.32
N VAL A 248 12.11 3.21 -4.16
CA VAL A 248 10.73 3.39 -3.71
C VAL A 248 9.96 3.93 -4.90
N TYR A 249 8.90 3.23 -5.33
CA TYR A 249 8.10 3.69 -6.47
C TYR A 249 6.84 4.45 -6.02
N CYS A 250 6.33 4.17 -4.83
CA CYS A 250 5.26 4.95 -4.21
C CYS A 250 5.27 4.87 -2.68
N MET A 251 4.42 5.68 -2.06
CA MET A 251 4.10 5.61 -0.63
C MET A 251 2.70 5.00 -0.44
N ASP A 252 2.47 4.33 0.67
CA ASP A 252 1.18 3.82 1.12
C ASP A 252 0.87 4.49 2.46
N ALA A 253 -0.22 5.25 2.54
CA ALA A 253 -0.63 5.94 3.77
C ALA A 253 -1.93 5.37 4.32
N VAL A 254 -1.90 5.08 5.62
CA VAL A 254 -3.04 4.64 6.41
C VAL A 254 -3.58 5.85 7.15
N VAL A 255 -4.85 6.16 6.93
CA VAL A 255 -5.52 7.32 7.49
C VAL A 255 -6.52 6.86 8.52
N VAL A 256 -6.33 7.29 9.78
CA VAL A 256 -7.32 7.08 10.83
C VAL A 256 -8.52 7.97 10.54
N VAL A 257 -9.71 7.37 10.56
CA VAL A 257 -10.97 8.04 10.24
C VAL A 257 -11.99 7.85 11.34
N VAL A 258 -12.80 8.87 11.52
CA VAL A 258 -13.97 8.88 12.39
C VAL A 258 -15.17 9.37 11.59
N ASN A 259 -16.37 9.19 12.15
CA ASN A 259 -17.57 9.82 11.60
C ASN A 259 -17.40 11.35 11.52
N GLU A 260 -17.96 11.99 10.49
CA GLU A 260 -17.84 13.44 10.29
C GLU A 260 -18.39 14.27 11.46
N THR A 261 -19.32 13.73 12.26
CA THR A 261 -19.88 14.41 13.43
C THR A 261 -19.00 14.32 14.68
N ASN A 262 -17.94 13.50 14.67
CA ASN A 262 -17.02 13.38 15.79
C ASN A 262 -16.18 14.66 15.94
N THR A 263 -15.93 15.12 17.16
CA THR A 263 -15.21 16.39 17.43
C THR A 263 -13.69 16.22 17.54
N LEU A 264 -13.15 15.00 17.58
CA LEU A 264 -11.71 14.77 17.61
C LEU A 264 -11.09 15.16 16.26
N ASP A 265 -10.00 15.92 16.28
CA ASP A 265 -9.32 16.41 15.07
C ASP A 265 -7.88 15.91 14.92
N ASP A 266 -7.27 15.41 15.99
CA ASP A 266 -5.90 14.88 16.03
C ASP A 266 -5.84 13.64 16.91
N ILE A 267 -4.93 12.72 16.61
CA ILE A 267 -4.70 11.52 17.39
C ILE A 267 -3.22 11.23 17.58
N SER A 268 -2.83 11.00 18.83
CA SER A 268 -1.46 10.58 19.17
C SER A 268 -1.27 9.06 18.98
N PRO A 269 -0.02 8.59 18.83
CA PRO A 269 0.28 7.15 18.82
C PRO A 269 -0.24 6.42 20.06
N GLU A 270 -0.13 7.04 21.24
CA GLU A 270 -0.58 6.48 22.52
C GLU A 270 -2.10 6.34 22.55
N GLN A 271 -2.83 7.40 22.16
CA GLN A 271 -4.29 7.36 22.09
C GLN A 271 -4.76 6.30 21.10
N LEU A 272 -4.13 6.23 19.91
CA LEU A 272 -4.45 5.25 18.90
C LEU A 272 -4.23 3.81 19.41
N GLN A 273 -3.10 3.55 20.08
CA GLN A 273 -2.83 2.27 20.72
C GLN A 273 -3.85 1.93 21.81
N GLN A 274 -4.19 2.88 22.69
CA GLN A 274 -5.14 2.66 23.78
C GLN A 274 -6.56 2.40 23.28
N ILE A 275 -6.98 3.11 22.23
CA ILE A 275 -8.30 2.92 21.62
C ILE A 275 -8.38 1.53 20.97
N PHE A 276 -7.39 1.18 20.14
CA PHE A 276 -7.42 -0.08 19.41
C PHE A 276 -7.17 -1.28 20.32
N SER A 277 -6.43 -1.16 21.43
CA SER A 277 -6.34 -2.22 22.45
C SER A 277 -7.60 -2.32 23.32
N GLY A 278 -8.41 -1.27 23.38
CA GLY A 278 -9.61 -1.16 24.22
C GLY A 278 -9.33 -0.67 25.64
N GLU A 279 -8.11 -0.23 25.94
CA GLU A 279 -7.76 0.46 27.19
C GLU A 279 -8.53 1.78 27.33
N LEU A 280 -8.70 2.51 26.22
CA LEU A 280 -9.54 3.69 26.13
C LEU A 280 -10.78 3.34 25.30
N SER A 281 -11.96 3.45 25.90
CA SER A 281 -13.22 3.00 25.29
C SER A 281 -14.34 4.03 25.30
N GLN A 282 -14.06 5.27 25.73
CA GLN A 282 -15.04 6.36 25.77
C GLN A 282 -14.45 7.63 25.13
N TRP A 283 -15.22 8.28 24.24
CA TRP A 283 -14.79 9.51 23.56
C TRP A 283 -14.53 10.66 24.52
N LYS A 284 -15.30 10.76 25.60
CA LYS A 284 -15.13 11.80 26.64
C LYS A 284 -13.78 11.77 27.36
N ASP A 285 -13.03 10.67 27.26
CA ASP A 285 -11.71 10.53 27.90
C ASP A 285 -10.58 11.07 26.98
N LEU A 286 -10.91 11.52 25.75
CA LEU A 286 -9.99 12.07 24.75
C LEU A 286 -10.10 13.60 24.57
N VAL A 287 -11.13 14.23 25.15
CA VAL A 287 -11.47 15.65 24.98
C VAL A 287 -11.11 16.46 26.22
#